data_AF-A0AAW0EIK0-F1
#
_entry.id   AF-A0AAW0EIK0-F1
#
_cell.length_a   1.000
_cell.length_b   1.000
_cell.length_c   1.000
_cell.angle_alpha   90.00
_cell.angle_beta   90.00
_cell.angle_gamma   90.00
#
_symmetry.space_group_name_H-M   'P 1'
#
loop_
_entity.id
_entity.type
_entity.pdbx_description
1 polymer ?
#
loop_
_entity_poly.entity_id
_entity_poly.type
_entity_poly.pdbx_seq_one_letter_code
_entity_poly.pdbx_strand_id
1 'polypeptide(L)'
;MVDGQLFDKLEEIARILRRNDAPFGGIQLVLSGDFFQLPPVPNRNGDEIIPPTFAFDARTWNTCIDRPMILNRVFRQKDQTFVNLLNAMRFGKMENLEPFRALARTVEYTDGIKPTELLSRRDEVDRVNITRLNDLPGNCETYQAHDMAGLNSKNERISTQQMDKLLERLVVPKSIGLKVMLVKNLSQGRLVNGSTGQVVGFSTAFDAIQRHLEVAKLDINAPPPPELARSTQLWPVVKFVNGVEMLMVPQEFTINNADGGMEARRDQVHKSQGQTIERVKVDLKNTFEKGQAYVAISRATTMEHLQILNFHPSKVVAHPRVLQWYADFQEDDRVRRMEEEMDLEGAMEAYYN
;
A
#
# COMPACT_ATOMS: atom_id res chain seq x y z
N MET A 1 -2.81 -9.92 6.66
CA MET A 1 -3.05 -10.29 5.24
C MET A 1 -2.42 -11.62 4.82
N VAL A 2 -1.26 -12.07 5.31
CA VAL A 2 -0.80 -13.47 5.10
C VAL A 2 -1.59 -14.41 6.02
N ASP A 3 -2.11 -15.49 5.46
CA ASP A 3 -2.84 -16.56 6.17
C ASP A 3 -1.88 -17.61 6.77
N GLY A 4 -2.25 -18.22 7.90
CA GLY A 4 -1.43 -19.21 8.59
C GLY A 4 -1.17 -20.49 7.81
N GLN A 5 -2.13 -20.99 7.01
CA GLN A 5 -1.90 -22.16 6.15
C GLN A 5 -0.96 -21.84 5.00
N LEU A 6 -0.96 -20.60 4.49
CA LEU A 6 0.02 -20.16 3.51
C LEU A 6 1.43 -20.08 4.12
N PHE A 7 1.54 -19.63 5.37
CA PHE A 7 2.82 -19.62 6.09
C PHE A 7 3.39 -21.03 6.29
N ASP A 8 2.59 -21.96 6.81
CA ASP A 8 2.94 -23.40 6.95
C ASP A 8 3.44 -23.99 5.61
N LYS A 9 2.73 -23.72 4.50
CA LYS A 9 3.10 -24.23 3.16
C LYS A 9 4.41 -23.66 2.63
N LEU A 10 4.67 -22.38 2.87
CA LEU A 10 5.93 -21.74 2.45
C LEU A 10 7.12 -22.28 3.25
N GLU A 11 6.93 -22.57 4.54
CA GLU A 11 7.91 -23.23 5.40
C GLU A 11 8.28 -24.62 4.86
N GLU A 12 7.27 -25.46 4.60
CA GLU A 12 7.44 -26.82 4.09
C GLU A 12 8.12 -26.84 2.72
N ILE A 13 7.67 -25.98 1.78
CA ILE A 13 8.28 -25.85 0.45
C ILE A 13 9.76 -25.44 0.56
N ALA A 14 10.08 -24.50 1.46
CA ALA A 14 11.46 -24.05 1.64
C ALA A 14 12.38 -25.15 2.19
N ARG A 15 11.91 -25.97 3.15
CA ARG A 15 12.66 -27.16 3.61
C ARG A 15 12.88 -28.19 2.51
N ILE A 16 11.83 -28.54 1.76
CA ILE A 16 11.90 -29.54 0.68
C ILE A 16 12.86 -29.10 -0.42
N LEU A 17 12.72 -27.87 -0.94
CA LEU A 17 13.53 -27.39 -2.05
C LEU A 17 15.00 -27.19 -1.67
N ARG A 18 15.28 -26.81 -0.42
CA ARG A 18 16.65 -26.58 0.09
C ARG A 18 17.30 -27.82 0.68
N ARG A 19 16.56 -28.92 0.83
CA ARG A 19 17.00 -30.18 1.48
C ARG A 19 17.62 -29.92 2.86
N ASN A 20 16.96 -29.06 3.65
CA ASN A 20 17.40 -28.65 4.97
C ASN A 20 16.20 -28.65 5.91
N ASP A 21 16.28 -29.40 7.00
CA ASP A 21 15.18 -29.54 7.97
C ASP A 21 15.09 -28.39 8.98
N ALA A 22 16.06 -27.46 8.98
CA ALA A 22 15.95 -26.21 9.74
C ALA A 22 14.73 -25.38 9.29
N PRO A 23 14.10 -24.58 10.18
CA PRO A 23 12.93 -23.76 9.85
C PRO A 23 13.11 -22.96 8.55
N PHE A 24 12.11 -22.99 7.66
CA PHE A 24 12.16 -22.39 6.32
C PHE A 24 13.39 -22.82 5.48
N GLY A 25 13.90 -24.04 5.68
CA GLY A 25 15.11 -24.53 5.03
C GLY A 25 16.38 -23.74 5.41
N GLY A 26 16.39 -23.10 6.58
CA GLY A 26 17.46 -22.23 7.04
C GLY A 26 17.53 -20.87 6.33
N ILE A 27 16.41 -20.38 5.79
CA ILE A 27 16.29 -19.00 5.31
C ILE A 27 16.10 -18.07 6.51
N GLN A 28 16.90 -17.01 6.61
CA GLN A 28 16.68 -15.96 7.60
C GLN A 28 15.38 -15.19 7.28
N LEU A 29 14.44 -15.19 8.22
CA LEU A 29 13.16 -14.49 8.07
C LEU A 29 13.24 -13.07 8.66
N VAL A 30 12.82 -12.09 7.89
CA VAL A 30 12.58 -10.71 8.35
C VAL A 30 11.14 -10.36 7.97
N LEU A 31 10.24 -10.40 8.96
CA LEU A 31 8.82 -10.12 8.77
C LEU A 31 8.47 -8.74 9.35
N SER A 32 7.56 -8.03 8.68
CA SER A 32 7.03 -6.75 9.16
C SER A 32 5.56 -6.61 8.80
N GLY A 33 4.77 -6.07 9.73
CA GLY A 33 3.32 -5.94 9.59
C GLY A 33 2.66 -5.47 10.88
N ASP A 34 1.34 -5.32 10.83
CA ASP A 34 0.51 -4.90 11.95
C ASP A 34 -0.80 -5.70 11.90
N PHE A 35 -0.96 -6.68 12.79
CA PHE A 35 -2.12 -7.57 12.80
C PHE A 35 -3.43 -6.86 13.20
N PHE A 36 -3.37 -5.64 13.74
CA PHE A 36 -4.55 -4.79 13.96
C PHE A 36 -5.08 -4.13 12.67
N GLN A 37 -4.37 -4.26 11.55
CA GLN A 37 -4.83 -3.85 10.22
C GLN A 37 -5.72 -4.95 9.60
N LEU A 38 -5.81 -5.00 8.26
CA LEU A 38 -6.69 -5.93 7.58
C LEU A 38 -6.24 -7.41 7.81
N PRO A 39 -7.19 -8.30 8.17
CA PRO A 39 -6.94 -9.74 8.21
C PRO A 39 -6.62 -10.29 6.80
N PRO A 40 -6.20 -11.55 6.67
CA PRO A 40 -6.18 -12.23 5.37
C PRO A 40 -7.59 -12.29 4.77
N VAL A 41 -7.69 -12.33 3.45
CA VAL A 41 -8.98 -12.49 2.76
C VAL A 41 -9.40 -13.97 2.85
N PRO A 42 -10.66 -14.29 3.21
CA PRO A 42 -11.14 -15.67 3.24
C PRO A 42 -11.01 -16.35 1.87
N ASN A 43 -10.57 -17.62 1.88
CA ASN A 43 -10.58 -18.45 0.67
C ASN A 43 -12.02 -18.90 0.37
N ARG A 44 -12.32 -19.13 -0.90
CA ARG A 44 -13.61 -19.66 -1.37
C ARG A 44 -13.41 -20.92 -2.18
N ASN A 45 -14.21 -21.93 -1.90
CA ASN A 45 -14.27 -23.18 -2.66
C ASN A 45 -15.72 -23.42 -3.09
N GLY A 46 -16.09 -22.94 -4.28
CA GLY A 46 -17.50 -22.79 -4.65
C GLY A 46 -18.21 -21.82 -3.70
N ASP A 47 -19.30 -22.28 -3.10
CA ASP A 47 -20.07 -21.51 -2.10
C ASP A 47 -19.50 -21.60 -0.67
N GLU A 48 -18.55 -22.50 -0.41
CA GLU A 48 -17.93 -22.63 0.91
C GLU A 48 -16.91 -21.51 1.16
N ILE A 49 -17.11 -20.77 2.26
CA ILE A 49 -16.17 -19.75 2.74
C ILE A 49 -15.29 -20.36 3.81
N ILE A 50 -14.02 -20.58 3.48
CA ILE A 50 -13.02 -21.08 4.42
C ILE A 50 -12.49 -19.87 5.22
N PRO A 51 -12.73 -19.80 6.55
CA PRO A 51 -12.29 -18.68 7.36
C PRO A 51 -10.75 -18.62 7.41
N PRO A 52 -10.15 -17.44 7.27
CA PRO A 52 -8.70 -17.28 7.31
C PRO A 52 -8.17 -17.38 8.75
N THR A 53 -6.95 -17.86 8.86
CA THR A 53 -6.14 -17.89 10.09
C THR A 53 -5.10 -16.78 10.06
N PHE A 54 -4.70 -16.20 11.19
CA PHE A 54 -3.60 -15.24 11.17
C PHE A 54 -2.26 -15.97 10.95
N ALA A 55 -1.24 -15.29 10.42
CA ALA A 55 0.08 -15.89 10.26
C ALA A 55 0.67 -16.39 11.60
N PHE A 56 0.37 -15.71 12.72
CA PHE A 56 0.77 -16.16 14.06
C PHE A 56 -0.02 -17.37 14.60
N ASP A 57 -1.09 -17.79 13.92
CA ASP A 57 -1.82 -19.04 14.21
C ASP A 57 -1.24 -20.22 13.41
N ALA A 58 -0.21 -20.02 12.57
CA ALA A 58 0.46 -21.09 11.84
C ALA A 58 1.19 -22.04 12.79
N ARG A 59 1.19 -23.35 12.48
CA ARG A 59 1.80 -24.37 13.34
C ARG A 59 3.31 -24.21 13.42
N THR A 60 3.93 -23.69 12.37
CA THR A 60 5.36 -23.41 12.31
C THR A 60 5.75 -22.02 12.80
N TRP A 61 4.80 -21.15 13.19
CA TRP A 61 5.14 -19.76 13.56
C TRP A 61 6.14 -19.70 14.71
N ASN A 62 5.87 -20.39 15.82
CA ASN A 62 6.72 -20.38 17.02
C ASN A 62 8.06 -21.10 16.83
N THR A 63 8.22 -21.94 15.79
CA THR A 63 9.52 -22.55 15.45
C THR A 63 10.33 -21.71 14.45
N CYS A 64 9.68 -20.78 13.75
CA CYS A 64 10.30 -19.93 12.74
C CYS A 64 10.60 -18.51 13.25
N ILE A 65 9.82 -18.01 14.22
CA ILE A 65 9.83 -16.63 14.70
C ILE A 65 10.05 -16.62 16.21
N ASP A 66 11.31 -16.41 16.61
CA ASP A 66 11.76 -16.42 18.02
C ASP A 66 11.49 -15.09 18.74
N ARG A 67 11.97 -13.96 18.18
CA ARG A 67 11.85 -12.61 18.78
C ARG A 67 11.09 -11.63 17.89
N PRO A 68 9.75 -11.52 18.02
CA PRO A 68 9.02 -10.36 17.50
C PRO A 68 9.50 -9.07 18.17
N MET A 69 9.58 -7.97 17.42
CA MET A 69 9.94 -6.65 17.96
C MET A 69 8.83 -5.64 17.69
N ILE A 70 8.41 -4.89 18.72
CA ILE A 70 7.39 -3.84 18.57
C ILE A 70 8.06 -2.48 18.32
N LEU A 71 7.65 -1.82 17.24
CA LEU A 71 7.99 -0.43 16.96
C LEU A 71 6.96 0.50 17.61
N ASN A 72 7.36 1.21 18.66
CA ASN A 72 6.47 2.10 19.42
C ASN A 72 6.35 3.52 18.85
N ARG A 73 7.30 3.97 18.03
CA ARG A 73 7.33 5.34 17.51
C ARG A 73 6.58 5.46 16.19
N VAL A 74 5.50 6.26 16.19
CA VAL A 74 4.79 6.64 14.97
C VAL A 74 5.51 7.79 14.28
N PHE A 75 5.78 7.64 12.97
CA PHE A 75 6.45 8.66 12.15
C PHE A 75 5.53 9.35 11.14
N ARG A 76 4.38 8.75 10.78
CA ARG A 76 3.47 9.29 9.75
C ARG A 76 2.70 10.52 10.24
N GLN A 77 2.18 10.45 11.46
CA GLN A 77 1.49 11.55 12.13
C GLN A 77 2.47 12.24 13.09
N LYS A 78 2.58 13.57 12.98
CA LYS A 78 3.44 14.38 13.87
C LYS A 78 2.72 14.86 15.14
N ASP A 79 1.39 14.98 15.09
CA ASP A 79 0.58 15.39 16.23
C ASP A 79 0.27 14.20 17.14
N GLN A 80 0.69 14.30 18.40
CA GLN A 80 0.48 13.27 19.41
C GLN A 80 -1.01 13.06 19.73
N THR A 81 -1.85 14.08 19.59
CA THR A 81 -3.30 13.96 19.77
C THR A 81 -3.87 12.99 18.73
N PHE A 82 -3.50 13.18 17.46
CA PHE A 82 -3.92 12.28 16.40
C PHE A 82 -3.33 10.87 16.54
N VAL A 83 -2.06 10.73 16.95
CA VAL A 83 -1.45 9.42 17.26
C VAL A 83 -2.23 8.67 18.35
N ASN A 84 -2.63 9.36 19.42
CA ASN A 84 -3.40 8.76 20.51
C ASN A 84 -4.79 8.30 20.04
N LEU A 85 -5.48 9.11 19.23
CA LEU A 85 -6.76 8.74 18.62
C LEU A 85 -6.64 7.52 17.69
N LEU A 86 -5.58 7.46 16.87
CA LEU A 86 -5.31 6.30 16.01
C LEU A 86 -4.99 5.03 16.81
N ASN A 87 -4.27 5.14 17.93
CA ASN A 87 -3.99 4.00 18.80
C ASN A 87 -5.25 3.51 19.54
N ALA A 88 -6.10 4.42 20.05
CA ALA A 88 -7.41 4.07 20.60
C ALA A 88 -8.25 3.29 19.57
N MET A 89 -8.27 3.76 18.32
CA MET A 89 -8.93 3.10 17.19
C MET A 89 -8.29 1.74 16.82
N ARG A 90 -6.96 1.61 16.84
CA ARG A 90 -6.21 0.38 16.57
C ARG A 90 -6.61 -0.76 17.52
N PHE A 91 -6.77 -0.45 18.80
CA PHE A 91 -7.15 -1.42 19.83
C PHE A 91 -8.67 -1.53 20.07
N GLY A 92 -9.49 -0.73 19.38
CA GLY A 92 -10.95 -0.67 19.62
C GLY A 92 -11.36 -0.02 20.94
N LYS A 93 -10.45 0.69 21.63
CA LYS A 93 -10.65 1.33 22.94
C LYS A 93 -11.09 2.79 22.77
N MET A 94 -12.30 2.98 22.26
CA MET A 94 -12.82 4.28 21.80
C MET A 94 -13.69 4.97 22.86
N GLU A 95 -13.06 5.48 23.92
CA GLU A 95 -13.76 6.12 25.05
C GLU A 95 -14.33 7.51 24.70
N ASN A 96 -13.53 8.36 24.04
CA ASN A 96 -13.97 9.69 23.58
C ASN A 96 -14.16 9.71 22.05
N LEU A 97 -15.40 9.98 21.63
CA LEU A 97 -15.80 9.99 20.22
C LEU A 97 -15.86 11.40 19.60
N GLU A 98 -15.83 12.46 20.41
CA GLU A 98 -16.02 13.84 19.91
C GLU A 98 -14.95 14.27 18.89
N PRO A 99 -13.64 13.93 19.04
CA PRO A 99 -12.66 14.22 18.02
C PRO A 99 -13.01 13.59 16.65
N PHE A 100 -13.54 12.36 16.63
CA PHE A 100 -13.95 11.70 15.38
C PHE A 100 -15.22 12.31 14.78
N ARG A 101 -16.13 12.82 15.61
CA ARG A 101 -17.33 13.56 15.15
C ARG A 101 -16.95 14.91 14.54
N ALA A 102 -16.00 15.63 15.15
CA ALA A 102 -15.44 16.87 14.60
C ALA A 102 -14.75 16.66 13.23
N LEU A 103 -14.20 15.47 12.97
CA LEU A 103 -13.64 15.11 11.67
C LEU A 103 -14.68 14.93 10.54
N ALA A 104 -15.99 15.01 10.82
CA ALA A 104 -17.03 15.00 9.78
C ALA A 104 -17.13 16.31 8.98
N ARG A 105 -16.56 17.42 9.50
CA ARG A 105 -16.54 18.74 8.85
C ARG A 105 -16.03 18.66 7.40
N THR A 106 -16.57 19.50 6.52
CA THR A 106 -16.00 19.70 5.19
C THR A 106 -14.62 20.34 5.32
N VAL A 107 -13.63 19.80 4.61
CA VAL A 107 -12.32 20.42 4.45
C VAL A 107 -12.32 21.13 3.10
N GLU A 108 -12.02 22.43 3.11
CA GLU A 108 -11.87 23.23 1.89
C GLU A 108 -10.41 23.22 1.44
N TYR A 109 -10.19 23.17 0.11
CA TYR A 109 -8.86 23.13 -0.49
C TYR A 109 -8.75 24.25 -1.52
N THR A 110 -7.86 25.20 -1.29
CA THR A 110 -7.78 26.48 -2.04
C THR A 110 -7.06 26.40 -3.38
N ASP A 111 -6.38 25.29 -3.66
CA ASP A 111 -5.56 25.08 -4.88
C ASP A 111 -6.25 24.25 -5.96
N GLY A 112 -7.50 23.84 -5.74
CA GLY A 112 -8.29 23.00 -6.65
C GLY A 112 -8.02 21.49 -6.58
N ILE A 113 -6.98 21.03 -5.85
CA ILE A 113 -6.65 19.60 -5.75
C ILE A 113 -7.51 18.95 -4.65
N LYS A 114 -8.58 18.29 -5.10
CA LYS A 114 -9.52 17.51 -4.26
C LYS A 114 -8.82 16.35 -3.53
N PRO A 115 -9.34 15.91 -2.37
CA PRO A 115 -8.75 14.82 -1.59
C PRO A 115 -8.95 13.46 -2.27
N THR A 116 -8.05 12.52 -1.95
CA THR A 116 -8.26 11.10 -2.23
C THR A 116 -9.43 10.60 -1.38
N GLU A 117 -10.44 10.00 -2.03
CA GLU A 117 -11.53 9.33 -1.31
C GLU A 117 -11.19 7.86 -1.09
N LEU A 118 -11.27 7.42 0.17
CA LEU A 118 -11.13 6.03 0.58
C LEU A 118 -12.52 5.46 0.90
N LEU A 119 -12.95 4.49 0.09
CA LEU A 119 -14.24 3.80 0.21
C LEU A 119 -13.99 2.31 0.50
N SER A 120 -15.02 1.61 0.97
CA SER A 120 -14.87 0.24 1.48
C SER A 120 -14.91 -0.83 0.38
N ARG A 121 -15.62 -0.59 -0.73
CA ARG A 121 -15.77 -1.55 -1.84
C ARG A 121 -15.24 -0.99 -3.16
N ARG A 122 -14.77 -1.90 -4.02
CA ARG A 122 -14.22 -1.56 -5.35
C ARG A 122 -15.24 -0.93 -6.29
N ASP A 123 -16.48 -1.42 -6.29
CA ASP A 123 -17.55 -0.87 -7.14
C ASP A 123 -17.94 0.56 -6.76
N GLU A 124 -17.82 0.94 -5.48
CA GLU A 124 -17.98 2.31 -5.02
C GLU A 124 -16.85 3.21 -5.53
N VAL A 125 -15.59 2.75 -5.41
CA VAL A 125 -14.40 3.46 -5.90
C VAL A 125 -14.47 3.65 -7.41
N ASP A 126 -14.81 2.62 -8.16
CA ASP A 126 -14.92 2.67 -9.62
C ASP A 126 -16.06 3.62 -10.04
N ARG A 127 -17.24 3.55 -9.40
CA ARG A 127 -18.36 4.47 -9.65
C ARG A 127 -17.97 5.93 -9.39
N VAL A 128 -17.39 6.23 -8.23
CA VAL A 128 -17.00 7.60 -7.85
C VAL A 128 -15.91 8.15 -8.78
N ASN A 129 -14.93 7.32 -9.17
CA ASN A 129 -13.91 7.72 -10.13
C ASN A 129 -14.49 7.98 -11.52
N ILE A 130 -15.42 7.14 -12.00
CA ILE A 130 -16.09 7.32 -13.30
C ILE A 130 -16.94 8.59 -13.30
N THR A 131 -17.74 8.83 -12.25
CA THR A 131 -18.52 10.07 -12.13
C THR A 131 -17.60 11.29 -12.13
N ARG A 132 -16.56 11.32 -11.29
CA ARG A 132 -15.57 12.41 -11.25
C ARG A 132 -14.87 12.65 -12.59
N LEU A 133 -14.52 11.58 -13.32
CA LEU A 133 -13.91 11.68 -14.66
C LEU A 133 -14.91 12.23 -15.68
N ASN A 134 -16.18 11.83 -15.60
CA ASN A 134 -17.23 12.32 -16.50
C ASN A 134 -17.55 13.79 -16.23
N ASP A 135 -17.56 14.24 -14.98
CA ASP A 135 -17.84 15.63 -14.57
C ASP A 135 -16.73 16.61 -14.98
N LEU A 136 -15.50 16.15 -15.24
CA LEU A 136 -14.43 17.00 -15.76
C LEU A 136 -14.76 17.43 -17.22
N PRO A 137 -14.50 18.69 -17.61
CA PRO A 137 -14.65 19.11 -19.00
C PRO A 137 -13.52 18.56 -19.87
N GLY A 138 -13.73 18.61 -21.19
CA GLY A 138 -12.75 18.17 -22.19
C GLY A 138 -12.92 16.72 -22.67
N ASN A 139 -12.11 16.35 -23.66
CA ASN A 139 -12.12 15.02 -24.25
C ASN A 139 -11.42 14.00 -23.33
N CYS A 140 -11.87 12.75 -23.35
CA CYS A 140 -11.26 11.66 -22.60
C CYS A 140 -10.27 10.91 -23.49
N GLU A 141 -8.98 11.06 -23.22
CA GLU A 141 -7.92 10.26 -23.84
C GLU A 141 -7.74 8.95 -23.06
N THR A 142 -7.67 7.83 -23.77
CA THR A 142 -7.56 6.50 -23.15
C THR A 142 -6.22 5.86 -23.50
N TYR A 143 -5.38 5.69 -22.48
CA TYR A 143 -4.11 4.99 -22.59
C TYR A 143 -4.30 3.52 -22.34
N GLN A 144 -4.05 2.69 -23.35
CA GLN A 144 -4.00 1.24 -23.21
C GLN A 144 -2.63 0.81 -22.70
N ALA A 145 -2.61 -0.19 -21.82
CA ALA A 145 -1.39 -0.86 -21.40
C ALA A 145 -0.86 -1.75 -22.54
N HIS A 146 0.47 -1.86 -22.66
CA HIS A 146 1.10 -2.79 -23.59
C HIS A 146 1.61 -4.02 -22.82
N ASP A 147 0.99 -5.17 -23.06
CA ASP A 147 1.30 -6.43 -22.36
C ASP A 147 2.20 -7.33 -23.22
N MET A 148 3.26 -7.89 -22.64
CA MET A 148 4.20 -8.78 -23.31
C MET A 148 4.41 -10.08 -22.52
N ALA A 149 4.27 -11.21 -23.23
CA ALA A 149 4.49 -12.55 -22.68
C ALA A 149 5.98 -12.93 -22.71
N GLY A 150 6.51 -13.40 -21.58
CA GLY A 150 7.85 -13.92 -21.42
C GLY A 150 7.92 -15.45 -21.44
N LEU A 151 8.84 -16.02 -20.66
CA LEU A 151 9.17 -17.44 -20.64
C LEU A 151 8.98 -18.01 -19.23
N ASN A 152 8.44 -19.23 -19.13
CA ASN A 152 8.36 -19.96 -17.87
C ASN A 152 9.73 -20.57 -17.47
N SER A 153 9.85 -21.18 -16.29
CA SER A 153 11.07 -21.87 -15.83
C SER A 153 11.51 -23.08 -16.70
N LYS A 154 10.71 -23.50 -17.69
CA LYS A 154 11.09 -24.51 -18.69
C LYS A 154 11.56 -23.88 -20.02
N ASN A 155 11.71 -22.56 -20.06
CA ASN A 155 12.04 -21.77 -21.25
C ASN A 155 10.95 -21.85 -22.35
N GLU A 156 9.71 -22.16 -21.99
CA GLU A 156 8.54 -22.20 -22.88
C GLU A 156 7.80 -20.86 -22.84
N ARG A 157 7.23 -20.43 -23.97
CA ARG A 157 6.51 -19.15 -24.05
C ARG A 157 5.20 -19.19 -23.28
N ILE A 158 5.00 -18.23 -22.38
CA ILE A 158 3.75 -18.05 -21.64
C ILE A 158 2.60 -17.77 -22.62
N SER A 159 1.48 -18.48 -22.46
CA SER A 159 0.28 -18.25 -23.29
C SER A 159 -0.45 -16.96 -22.88
N THR A 160 -1.19 -16.35 -23.81
CA THR A 160 -1.96 -15.11 -23.53
C THR A 160 -2.87 -15.24 -22.31
N GLN A 161 -3.57 -16.37 -22.14
CA GLN A 161 -4.45 -16.61 -20.99
C GLN A 161 -3.68 -16.72 -19.66
N GLN A 162 -2.46 -17.24 -19.67
CA GLN A 162 -1.59 -17.29 -18.48
C GLN A 162 -1.02 -15.90 -18.18
N MET A 163 -0.56 -15.17 -19.21
CA MET A 163 -0.11 -13.78 -19.09
C MET A 163 -1.21 -12.90 -18.49
N ASP A 164 -2.45 -13.01 -18.96
CA ASP A 164 -3.59 -12.28 -18.40
C ASP A 164 -3.77 -12.57 -16.91
N LYS A 165 -3.81 -13.84 -16.50
CA LYS A 165 -3.93 -14.26 -15.09
C LYS A 165 -2.74 -13.84 -14.22
N LEU A 166 -1.53 -13.72 -14.79
CA LEU A 166 -0.38 -13.19 -14.09
C LEU A 166 -0.52 -11.67 -13.91
N LEU A 167 -0.81 -10.93 -14.97
CA LEU A 167 -0.92 -9.48 -14.96
C LEU A 167 -2.19 -8.95 -14.27
N GLU A 168 -3.21 -9.79 -14.04
CA GLU A 168 -4.35 -9.52 -13.14
C GLU A 168 -3.94 -9.41 -11.66
N ARG A 169 -2.77 -9.97 -11.27
CA ARG A 169 -2.21 -9.83 -9.92
C ARG A 169 -1.56 -8.46 -9.70
N LEU A 170 -1.21 -7.75 -10.77
CA LEU A 170 -0.71 -6.38 -10.69
C LEU A 170 -1.88 -5.43 -10.41
N VAL A 171 -1.69 -4.46 -9.51
CA VAL A 171 -2.68 -3.40 -9.26
C VAL A 171 -2.58 -2.28 -10.33
N VAL A 172 -2.36 -2.69 -11.58
CA VAL A 172 -2.07 -1.82 -12.73
C VAL A 172 -3.14 -2.08 -13.80
N PRO A 173 -4.14 -1.18 -13.97
CA PRO A 173 -5.27 -1.43 -14.86
C PRO A 173 -4.84 -1.45 -16.34
N LYS A 174 -5.49 -2.32 -17.14
CA LYS A 174 -5.25 -2.44 -18.59
C LYS A 174 -5.49 -1.16 -19.38
N SER A 175 -6.25 -0.21 -18.84
CA SER A 175 -6.38 1.13 -19.43
C SER A 175 -6.56 2.21 -18.36
N ILE A 176 -6.25 3.45 -18.72
CA ILE A 176 -6.59 4.65 -17.94
C ILE A 176 -7.19 5.69 -18.90
N GLY A 177 -8.42 6.12 -18.59
CA GLY A 177 -9.00 7.33 -19.17
C GLY A 177 -8.60 8.57 -18.36
N LEU A 178 -8.14 9.63 -19.06
CA LEU A 178 -7.81 10.93 -18.49
C LEU A 178 -8.48 12.02 -19.33
N LYS A 179 -9.00 13.08 -18.71
CA LYS A 179 -9.56 14.21 -19.46
C LYS A 179 -8.57 15.36 -19.65
N VAL A 180 -8.64 15.96 -20.83
CA VAL A 180 -7.76 17.05 -21.27
C VAL A 180 -8.34 18.41 -20.87
N MET A 181 -7.59 19.16 -20.07
CA MET A 181 -7.75 20.61 -19.91
C MET A 181 -6.39 21.28 -20.16
N LEU A 182 -6.41 22.46 -20.80
CA LEU A 182 -5.20 23.22 -21.16
C LEU A 182 -4.97 24.33 -20.14
N VAL A 183 -3.97 24.19 -19.26
CA VAL A 183 -3.63 25.18 -18.22
C VAL A 183 -2.11 25.40 -18.11
N LYS A 184 -1.70 26.56 -17.59
CA LYS A 184 -0.34 27.13 -17.64
C LYS A 184 0.44 26.96 -16.32
N ASN A 185 1.76 26.77 -16.43
CA ASN A 185 2.68 26.20 -15.43
C ASN A 185 2.92 27.01 -14.13
N LEU A 186 3.22 26.32 -13.02
CA LEU A 186 3.91 26.82 -11.79
C LEU A 186 4.75 25.69 -11.11
N SER A 187 5.78 26.03 -10.35
CA SER A 187 6.83 25.14 -9.77
C SER A 187 6.74 24.98 -8.23
N GLN A 188 7.42 24.07 -7.48
CA GLN A 188 8.31 22.91 -7.75
C GLN A 188 8.48 22.04 -6.45
N GLY A 189 8.91 20.76 -6.55
CA GLY A 189 9.61 20.04 -5.44
C GLY A 189 9.27 18.56 -5.11
N ARG A 190 10.05 17.60 -5.65
CA ARG A 190 10.20 16.13 -5.33
C ARG A 190 8.98 15.27 -4.90
N LEU A 191 8.76 14.18 -5.64
CA LEU A 191 7.68 13.20 -5.47
C LEU A 191 8.08 11.90 -4.76
N VAL A 192 7.10 11.23 -4.13
CA VAL A 192 7.20 9.87 -3.57
C VAL A 192 5.98 9.00 -3.96
N ASN A 193 6.03 7.69 -3.66
CA ASN A 193 4.84 6.85 -3.54
C ASN A 193 3.98 7.39 -2.39
N GLY A 194 3.02 8.26 -2.74
CA GLY A 194 2.30 9.15 -1.83
C GLY A 194 1.62 10.31 -2.56
N SER A 195 2.19 10.68 -3.71
CA SER A 195 1.92 11.97 -4.34
C SER A 195 0.58 11.99 -5.07
N THR A 196 -0.34 12.81 -4.56
CA THR A 196 -1.60 13.17 -5.23
C THR A 196 -1.37 14.40 -6.12
N GLY A 197 -2.00 14.41 -7.29
CA GLY A 197 -1.89 15.51 -8.25
C GLY A 197 -3.04 15.56 -9.25
N GLN A 198 -3.09 16.65 -10.00
CA GLN A 198 -4.08 16.95 -11.02
C GLN A 198 -3.41 16.96 -12.39
N VAL A 199 -4.07 16.38 -13.41
CA VAL A 199 -3.64 16.55 -14.80
C VAL A 199 -3.89 18.00 -15.21
N VAL A 200 -2.84 18.73 -15.56
CA VAL A 200 -2.89 20.16 -15.94
C VAL A 200 -2.73 20.41 -17.44
N GLY A 201 -2.33 19.37 -18.18
CA GLY A 201 -2.11 19.42 -19.60
C GLY A 201 -1.54 18.12 -20.13
N PHE A 202 -1.19 18.12 -21.41
CA PHE A 202 -0.63 16.98 -22.13
C PHE A 202 0.52 17.47 -23.00
N SER A 203 1.59 16.69 -23.10
CA SER A 203 2.81 17.07 -23.83
C SER A 203 3.45 15.85 -24.48
N THR A 204 4.16 16.04 -25.59
CA THR A 204 5.12 15.03 -26.04
C THR A 204 6.31 15.01 -25.07
N ALA A 205 7.06 13.91 -25.04
CA ALA A 205 8.29 13.83 -24.25
C ALA A 205 9.36 14.80 -24.76
N PHE A 206 9.41 15.03 -26.08
CA PHE A 206 10.31 16.01 -26.69
C PHE A 206 10.02 17.43 -26.19
N ASP A 207 8.77 17.88 -26.24
CA ASP A 207 8.36 19.21 -25.76
C ASP A 207 8.58 19.38 -24.25
N ALA A 208 8.36 18.31 -23.48
CA ALA A 208 8.58 18.31 -22.04
C ALA A 208 10.07 18.53 -21.70
N ILE A 209 10.96 17.81 -22.39
CA ILE A 209 12.41 17.91 -22.20
C ILE A 209 12.93 19.28 -22.65
N GLN A 210 12.44 19.82 -23.77
CA GLN A 210 12.75 21.19 -24.19
C GLN A 210 12.32 22.27 -23.17
N ARG A 211 11.26 22.00 -22.39
CA ARG A 211 10.75 22.89 -21.34
C ARG A 211 11.39 22.62 -19.96
N HIS A 212 12.37 21.72 -19.88
CA HIS A 212 12.99 21.25 -18.63
C HIS A 212 11.97 20.72 -17.60
N LEU A 213 10.88 20.11 -18.07
CA LEU A 213 9.89 19.45 -17.22
C LEU A 213 10.45 18.11 -16.73
N GLU A 214 10.21 17.74 -15.47
CA GLU A 214 10.57 16.40 -14.97
C GLU A 214 9.78 15.34 -15.75
N VAL A 215 10.43 14.21 -16.10
CA VAL A 215 9.77 13.09 -16.79
C VAL A 215 9.93 11.84 -15.94
N ALA A 216 8.82 11.14 -15.68
CA ALA A 216 8.82 9.98 -14.80
C ALA A 216 9.81 8.89 -15.31
N LYS A 217 10.74 8.46 -14.44
CA LYS A 217 11.76 7.43 -14.68
C LYS A 217 12.92 7.82 -15.63
N LEU A 218 12.99 9.08 -16.10
CA LEU A 218 14.18 9.60 -16.79
C LEU A 218 15.10 10.32 -15.80
N ASP A 219 16.38 9.92 -15.77
CA ASP A 219 17.42 10.79 -15.21
C ASP A 219 17.55 12.00 -16.14
N ILE A 220 17.32 13.21 -15.61
CA ILE A 220 17.44 14.47 -16.34
C ILE A 220 18.84 14.72 -16.93
N ASN A 221 19.86 14.00 -16.43
CA ASN A 221 21.23 14.06 -16.92
C ASN A 221 21.51 13.01 -18.03
N ALA A 222 20.59 12.07 -18.27
CA ALA A 222 20.68 11.07 -19.32
C ALA A 222 19.87 11.50 -20.56
N PRO A 223 20.37 11.31 -21.78
CA PRO A 223 19.58 11.57 -22.98
C PRO A 223 18.36 10.63 -23.04
N PRO A 224 17.18 11.12 -23.45
CA PRO A 224 15.98 10.29 -23.55
C PRO A 224 16.16 9.15 -24.56
N PRO A 225 15.51 7.99 -24.36
CA PRO A 225 15.40 6.95 -25.39
C PRO A 225 14.98 7.56 -26.73
N PRO A 226 15.68 7.26 -27.85
CA PRO A 226 15.39 7.85 -29.15
C PRO A 226 13.94 7.64 -29.63
N GLU A 227 13.32 6.54 -29.20
CA GLU A 227 11.91 6.21 -29.47
C GLU A 227 10.96 7.20 -28.76
N LEU A 228 11.23 7.52 -27.50
CA LEU A 228 10.44 8.45 -26.71
C LEU A 228 10.59 9.88 -27.23
N ALA A 229 11.81 10.28 -27.62
CA ALA A 229 12.10 11.60 -28.19
C ALA A 229 11.52 11.81 -29.60
N ARG A 230 11.21 10.74 -30.34
CA ARG A 230 10.57 10.78 -31.68
C ARG A 230 9.05 10.57 -31.63
N SER A 231 8.50 10.21 -30.47
CA SER A 231 7.08 9.92 -30.33
C SER A 231 6.26 11.22 -30.32
N THR A 232 5.27 11.29 -31.21
CA THR A 232 4.21 12.31 -31.19
C THR A 232 3.12 12.01 -30.17
N GLN A 233 3.21 10.90 -29.44
CA GLN A 233 2.24 10.52 -28.41
C GLN A 233 2.25 11.57 -27.29
N LEU A 234 1.08 12.16 -27.06
CA LEU A 234 0.84 13.04 -25.93
C LEU A 234 0.74 12.22 -24.65
N TRP A 235 1.46 12.62 -23.62
CA TRP A 235 1.42 12.06 -22.27
C TRP A 235 0.91 13.10 -21.27
N PRO A 236 0.19 12.70 -20.21
CA PRO A 236 -0.36 13.61 -19.22
C PRO A 236 0.75 14.29 -18.40
N VAL A 237 0.66 15.60 -18.28
CA VAL A 237 1.44 16.41 -17.33
C VAL A 237 0.63 16.52 -16.05
N VAL A 238 1.18 16.03 -14.93
CA VAL A 238 0.53 16.06 -13.63
C VAL A 238 1.22 17.09 -12.74
N LYS A 239 0.43 18.00 -12.18
CA LYS A 239 0.83 18.92 -11.12
C LYS A 239 0.43 18.34 -9.77
N PHE A 240 1.40 18.12 -8.90
CA PHE A 240 1.21 17.51 -7.59
C PHE A 240 1.02 18.56 -6.48
N VAL A 241 0.51 18.13 -5.33
CA VAL A 241 0.22 19.01 -4.15
C VAL A 241 1.46 19.79 -3.68
N ASN A 242 2.65 19.22 -3.83
CA ASN A 242 3.94 19.86 -3.55
C ASN A 242 4.41 20.87 -4.62
N GLY A 243 3.63 21.11 -5.68
CA GLY A 243 3.99 22.02 -6.78
C GLY A 243 4.91 21.44 -7.85
N VAL A 244 5.28 20.16 -7.81
CA VAL A 244 5.96 19.50 -8.95
C VAL A 244 5.00 19.39 -10.12
N GLU A 245 5.47 19.77 -11.31
CA GLU A 245 4.88 19.36 -12.58
C GLU A 245 5.77 18.28 -13.20
N MET A 246 5.20 17.14 -13.56
CA MET A 246 5.93 16.01 -14.15
C MET A 246 5.14 15.38 -15.30
N LEU A 247 5.84 15.00 -16.38
CA LEU A 247 5.29 14.19 -17.45
C LEU A 247 5.22 12.71 -17.03
N MET A 248 4.01 12.15 -17.03
CA MET A 248 3.78 10.76 -16.66
C MET A 248 3.78 9.87 -17.91
N VAL A 249 4.95 9.32 -18.24
CA VAL A 249 5.14 8.34 -19.32
C VAL A 249 4.90 6.90 -18.82
N PRO A 250 4.71 5.91 -19.72
CA PRO A 250 4.55 4.51 -19.32
C PRO A 250 5.74 4.00 -18.52
N GLN A 251 5.45 3.21 -17.49
CA GLN A 251 6.45 2.48 -16.73
C GLN A 251 6.29 0.98 -16.95
N GLU A 252 7.43 0.31 -17.03
CA GLU A 252 7.55 -1.14 -17.12
C GLU A 252 7.30 -1.81 -15.77
N PHE A 253 6.37 -2.77 -15.75
CA PHE A 253 6.09 -3.69 -14.65
C PHE A 253 6.35 -5.12 -15.11
N THR A 254 7.18 -5.86 -14.38
CA THR A 254 7.52 -7.25 -14.69
C THR A 254 7.05 -8.21 -13.60
N ILE A 255 6.67 -9.42 -14.02
CA ILE A 255 6.47 -10.58 -13.16
C ILE A 255 7.55 -11.59 -13.55
N ASN A 256 8.35 -12.00 -12.58
CA ASN A 256 9.46 -12.91 -12.77
C ASN A 256 9.17 -14.27 -12.12
N ASN A 257 9.69 -15.34 -12.73
CA ASN A 257 9.71 -16.68 -12.17
C ASN A 257 10.73 -16.79 -11.03
N ALA A 258 10.78 -17.97 -10.38
CA ALA A 258 11.69 -18.24 -9.26
C ALA A 258 13.19 -18.14 -9.65
N ASP A 259 13.51 -18.31 -10.94
CA ASP A 259 14.87 -18.27 -11.49
C ASP A 259 15.28 -16.85 -11.95
N GLY A 260 14.41 -15.86 -11.74
CA GLY A 260 14.63 -14.46 -12.13
C GLY A 260 14.30 -14.11 -13.58
N GLY A 261 13.82 -15.08 -14.38
CA GLY A 261 13.35 -14.86 -15.75
C GLY A 261 11.97 -14.19 -15.79
N MET A 262 11.78 -13.25 -16.71
CA MET A 262 10.49 -12.57 -16.92
C MET A 262 9.44 -13.54 -17.51
N GLU A 263 8.31 -13.72 -16.82
CA GLU A 263 7.14 -14.47 -17.31
C GLU A 263 6.13 -13.55 -18.01
N ALA A 264 5.95 -12.33 -17.51
CA ALA A 264 5.03 -11.34 -18.08
C ALA A 264 5.50 -9.92 -17.82
N ARG A 265 5.17 -9.00 -18.71
CA ARG A 265 5.42 -7.56 -18.62
C ARG A 265 4.19 -6.76 -18.99
N ARG A 266 4.00 -5.61 -18.33
CA ARG A 266 3.03 -4.57 -18.67
C ARG A 266 3.71 -3.21 -18.68
N ASP A 267 3.62 -2.48 -19.78
CA ASP A 267 4.04 -1.07 -19.88
C ASP A 267 2.81 -0.16 -19.77
N GLN A 268 2.76 0.69 -18.73
CA GLN A 268 1.54 1.44 -18.39
C GLN A 268 1.81 2.72 -17.57
N VAL A 269 1.01 3.78 -17.76
CA VAL A 269 1.15 5.07 -17.04
C VAL A 269 0.65 4.91 -15.59
N HIS A 270 1.58 4.64 -14.67
CA HIS A 270 1.22 4.15 -13.34
C HIS A 270 0.45 5.14 -12.46
N LYS A 271 -0.59 4.64 -11.77
CA LYS A 271 -1.14 5.30 -10.57
C LYS A 271 -0.26 4.95 -9.37
N SER A 272 0.43 5.94 -8.81
CA SER A 272 1.23 5.73 -7.60
C SER A 272 0.37 5.08 -6.48
N GLN A 273 0.89 4.05 -5.81
CA GLN A 273 0.16 3.28 -4.78
C GLN A 273 1.09 2.86 -3.64
N GLY A 274 0.53 2.70 -2.43
CA GLY A 274 1.28 2.44 -1.19
C GLY A 274 1.67 3.75 -0.50
N GLN A 275 0.70 4.41 0.14
CA GLN A 275 0.77 5.86 0.38
C GLN A 275 0.42 6.29 1.81
N THR A 276 1.22 7.22 2.31
CA THR A 276 0.80 8.27 3.25
C THR A 276 0.09 9.33 2.42
N ILE A 277 -1.14 9.69 2.76
CA ILE A 277 -1.97 10.61 1.97
C ILE A 277 -2.12 11.92 2.73
N GLU A 278 -1.72 13.02 2.12
CA GLU A 278 -1.79 14.35 2.74
C GLU A 278 -3.22 14.86 2.86
N ARG A 279 -4.08 14.56 1.86
CA ARG A 279 -5.47 15.03 1.79
C ARG A 279 -6.39 13.85 1.57
N VAL A 280 -7.12 13.45 2.60
CA VAL A 280 -7.89 12.21 2.57
C VAL A 280 -9.29 12.40 3.15
N LYS A 281 -10.26 11.87 2.42
CA LYS A 281 -11.65 11.78 2.83
C LYS A 281 -12.02 10.31 2.91
N VAL A 282 -12.43 9.85 4.10
CA VAL A 282 -12.76 8.44 4.35
C VAL A 282 -14.27 8.30 4.47
N ASP A 283 -14.89 7.40 3.71
CA ASP A 283 -16.29 7.02 3.93
C ASP A 283 -16.38 5.61 4.53
N LEU A 284 -16.88 5.54 5.76
CA LEU A 284 -17.01 4.30 6.53
C LEU A 284 -18.37 3.61 6.38
N LYS A 285 -19.29 4.15 5.58
CA LYS A 285 -20.68 3.65 5.41
C LYS A 285 -20.74 2.13 5.16
N ASN A 286 -19.88 1.66 4.27
CA ASN A 286 -19.84 0.27 3.82
C ASN A 286 -18.69 -0.54 4.43
N THR A 287 -18.06 -0.05 5.51
CA THR A 287 -17.00 -0.79 6.21
C THR A 287 -17.55 -2.09 6.79
N PHE A 288 -16.87 -3.19 6.51
CA PHE A 288 -17.32 -4.55 6.82
C PHE A 288 -16.27 -5.39 7.57
N GLU A 289 -14.97 -5.09 7.42
CA GLU A 289 -13.90 -5.82 8.12
C GLU A 289 -13.39 -5.15 9.39
N LYS A 290 -12.93 -5.98 10.32
CA LYS A 290 -12.20 -5.52 11.51
C LYS A 290 -10.87 -4.88 11.09
N GLY A 291 -10.47 -3.82 11.77
CA GLY A 291 -9.29 -3.02 11.40
C GLY A 291 -9.43 -2.18 10.11
N GLN A 292 -10.48 -2.35 9.28
CA GLN A 292 -10.63 -1.61 8.01
C GLN A 292 -10.74 -0.09 8.22
N ALA A 293 -11.52 0.36 9.20
CA ALA A 293 -11.64 1.78 9.55
C ALA A 293 -10.30 2.38 10.02
N TYR A 294 -9.57 1.66 10.87
CA TYR A 294 -8.22 2.02 11.32
C TYR A 294 -7.24 2.13 10.13
N VAL A 295 -7.26 1.17 9.21
CA VAL A 295 -6.40 1.16 8.02
C VAL A 295 -6.68 2.33 7.07
N ALA A 296 -7.94 2.75 6.95
CA ALA A 296 -8.31 3.89 6.10
C ALA A 296 -7.90 5.23 6.74
N ILE A 297 -8.24 5.44 8.02
CA ILE A 297 -7.99 6.72 8.71
C ILE A 297 -6.48 6.91 8.99
N SER A 298 -5.74 5.84 9.32
CA SER A 298 -4.29 5.91 9.56
C SER A 298 -3.45 6.25 8.31
N ARG A 299 -4.05 6.41 7.13
CA ARG A 299 -3.38 6.93 5.92
C ARG A 299 -3.14 8.44 5.97
N ALA A 300 -3.95 9.18 6.71
CA ALA A 300 -3.82 10.63 6.87
C ALA A 300 -2.50 11.00 7.60
N THR A 301 -1.86 12.10 7.19
CA THR A 301 -0.74 12.72 7.93
C THR A 301 -1.21 13.56 9.12
N THR A 302 -2.34 14.23 8.97
CA THR A 302 -2.84 15.28 9.86
C THR A 302 -4.36 15.20 10.01
N MET A 303 -4.90 15.68 11.13
CA MET A 303 -6.35 15.84 11.28
C MET A 303 -6.92 16.99 10.43
N GLU A 304 -6.11 18.03 10.18
CA GLU A 304 -6.49 19.23 9.41
C GLU A 304 -7.04 18.89 8.02
N HIS A 305 -6.36 18.02 7.28
CA HIS A 305 -6.70 17.63 5.92
C HIS A 305 -7.50 16.31 5.82
N LEU A 306 -7.96 15.80 6.96
CA LEU A 306 -8.75 14.58 7.10
C LEU A 306 -10.25 14.90 7.29
N GLN A 307 -11.08 14.33 6.43
CA GLN A 307 -12.53 14.23 6.61
C GLN A 307 -12.95 12.77 6.82
N ILE A 308 -13.87 12.50 7.76
CA ILE A 308 -14.46 11.17 7.99
C ILE A 308 -15.98 11.26 7.85
N LEU A 309 -16.54 10.53 6.90
CA LEU A 309 -17.98 10.38 6.71
C LEU A 309 -18.48 9.04 7.25
N ASN A 310 -19.75 9.04 7.69
CA ASN A 310 -20.49 7.86 8.12
C ASN A 310 -19.78 7.06 9.24
N PHE A 311 -19.05 7.76 10.12
CA PHE A 311 -18.38 7.15 11.27
C PHE A 311 -19.40 6.53 12.23
N HIS A 312 -19.15 5.27 12.61
CA HIS A 312 -19.96 4.57 13.61
C HIS A 312 -19.05 3.76 14.57
N PRO A 313 -19.15 3.92 15.90
CA PRO A 313 -18.25 3.27 16.84
C PRO A 313 -18.21 1.74 16.73
N SER A 314 -19.34 1.09 16.46
CA SER A 314 -19.40 -0.38 16.28
C SER A 314 -18.67 -0.91 15.04
N LYS A 315 -18.15 -0.03 14.16
CA LYS A 315 -17.26 -0.40 13.05
C LYS A 315 -15.77 -0.30 13.43
N VAL A 316 -15.45 0.24 14.59
CA VAL A 316 -14.09 0.39 15.11
C VAL A 316 -13.80 -0.75 16.09
N VAL A 317 -13.46 -1.91 15.54
CA VAL A 317 -13.29 -3.14 16.33
C VAL A 317 -11.98 -3.82 15.94
N ALA A 318 -11.13 -4.07 16.94
CA ALA A 318 -9.95 -4.92 16.81
C ALA A 318 -10.34 -6.40 16.85
N HIS A 319 -9.58 -7.27 16.19
CA HIS A 319 -9.88 -8.70 16.21
C HIS A 319 -9.56 -9.32 17.60
N PRO A 320 -10.49 -10.01 18.29
CA PRO A 320 -10.22 -10.54 19.64
C PRO A 320 -9.00 -11.46 19.71
N ARG A 321 -8.81 -12.33 18.71
CA ARG A 321 -7.60 -13.17 18.60
C ARG A 321 -6.29 -12.38 18.52
N VAL A 322 -6.30 -11.20 17.88
CA VAL A 322 -5.12 -10.32 17.78
C VAL A 322 -4.89 -9.56 19.08
N LEU A 323 -5.98 -9.13 19.76
CA LEU A 323 -5.88 -8.54 21.10
C LEU A 323 -5.26 -9.54 22.09
N GLN A 324 -5.70 -10.82 22.05
CA GLN A 324 -5.13 -11.87 22.89
C GLN A 324 -3.65 -12.10 22.57
N TRP A 325 -3.32 -12.39 21.31
CA TRP A 325 -1.92 -12.61 20.88
C TRP A 325 -0.98 -11.45 21.25
N TYR A 326 -1.46 -10.21 21.14
CA TYR A 326 -0.69 -9.03 21.53
C TYR A 326 -0.53 -8.88 23.05
N ALA A 327 -1.52 -9.30 23.84
CA ALA A 327 -1.44 -9.32 25.30
C ALA A 327 -0.49 -10.42 25.79
N ASP A 328 -0.59 -11.63 25.21
CA ASP A 328 0.30 -12.76 25.48
C ASP A 328 1.78 -12.33 25.24
N PHE A 329 2.06 -11.72 24.07
CA PHE A 329 3.38 -11.20 23.73
C PHE A 329 3.87 -10.11 24.70
N GLN A 330 3.00 -9.20 25.15
CA GLN A 330 3.38 -8.11 26.06
C GLN A 330 3.81 -8.65 27.44
N GLU A 331 3.20 -9.72 27.92
CA GLU A 331 3.59 -10.34 29.19
C GLU A 331 4.89 -11.15 29.03
N ASP A 332 5.02 -11.95 27.97
CA ASP A 332 6.26 -12.69 27.66
C ASP A 332 7.48 -11.76 27.53
N ASP A 333 7.36 -10.66 26.78
CA ASP A 333 8.42 -9.66 26.59
C ASP A 333 8.73 -8.86 27.87
N ARG A 334 7.78 -8.78 28.81
CA ARG A 334 8.00 -8.19 30.13
C ARG A 334 8.74 -9.14 31.06
N VAL A 335 8.31 -10.40 31.14
CA VAL A 335 8.98 -11.44 31.96
C VAL A 335 10.42 -11.62 31.51
N ARG A 336 10.66 -11.78 30.20
CA ARG A 336 12.02 -11.92 29.64
C ARG A 336 12.92 -10.73 29.94
N ARG A 337 12.39 -9.49 29.94
CA ARG A 337 13.19 -8.31 30.31
C ARG A 337 13.55 -8.27 31.79
N MET A 338 12.67 -8.76 32.66
CA MET A 338 13.00 -8.92 34.09
C MET A 338 14.05 -10.03 34.31
N GLU A 339 13.99 -11.12 33.54
CA GLU A 339 15.03 -12.17 33.56
C GLU A 339 16.38 -11.64 33.04
N GLU A 340 16.39 -10.94 31.89
CA GLU A 340 17.59 -10.28 31.33
C GLU A 340 18.20 -9.27 32.34
N GLU A 341 17.39 -8.51 33.09
CA GLU A 341 17.84 -7.57 34.13
C GLU A 341 18.40 -8.30 35.38
N MET A 342 17.73 -9.35 35.86
CA MET A 342 18.20 -10.14 37.02
C MET A 342 19.51 -10.89 36.76
N ASP A 343 19.69 -11.46 35.56
CA ASP A 343 20.95 -12.11 35.17
C ASP A 343 22.10 -11.10 35.09
N LEU A 344 21.81 -9.86 34.69
CA LEU A 344 22.77 -8.74 34.67
C LEU A 344 23.17 -8.31 36.09
N GLU A 345 22.22 -8.18 37.02
CA GLU A 345 22.51 -7.89 38.44
C GLU A 345 23.34 -9.01 39.08
N GLY A 346 22.96 -10.27 38.88
CA GLY A 346 23.72 -11.43 39.38
C GLY A 346 25.14 -11.54 38.80
N ALA A 347 25.30 -11.24 37.50
CA ALA A 347 26.61 -11.18 36.87
C ALA A 347 27.48 -10.02 37.39
N MET A 348 26.87 -8.89 37.76
CA MET A 348 27.57 -7.78 38.41
C MET A 348 27.98 -8.12 39.85
N GLU A 349 27.09 -8.72 40.66
CA GLU A 349 27.44 -9.16 42.01
C GLU A 349 28.58 -10.19 42.00
N ALA A 350 28.60 -11.11 41.03
CA ALA A 350 29.68 -12.08 40.84
C ALA A 350 30.99 -11.48 40.29
N TYR A 351 30.99 -10.23 39.82
CA TYR A 351 32.18 -9.51 39.36
C TYR A 351 32.82 -8.64 40.46
N TYR A 352 32.04 -8.24 41.47
CA TYR A 352 32.48 -7.37 42.57
C TYR A 352 32.77 -8.10 43.90
N ASN A 353 32.50 -9.41 43.98
CA ASN A 353 32.87 -10.31 45.09
C ASN A 353 34.01 -11.27 44.70
#